data_AF-S2YK22-F1
#
_entry.id   AF-S2YK22-F1
#
_cell.length_a   1.000
_cell.length_b   1.000
_cell.length_c   1.000
_cell.angle_alpha   90.00
_cell.angle_beta   90.00
_cell.angle_gamma   90.00
#
_symmetry.space_group_name_H-M   'P 1'
#
loop_
_entity.id
_entity.type
_entity.pdbx_description
1 polymer ?
#
loop_
_entity_poly.entity_id
_entity_poly.type
_entity_poly.pdbx_seq_one_letter_code
_entity_poly.pdbx_strand_id
1 'polypeptide(L)'
;MKLWENAWEEFTPFLRFDTEIRRIVCTTNAIESVNARIRRAVKAPGHFPNEQAALKCVYMAIMSLDPTGKGQARWKRWKTALNAFDITFDGRLSAARQ
;
A
#
# COMPACT_ATOMS: atom_id res chain seq x y z
N MET A 1 -2.96 20.98 16.10
CA MET A 1 -2.33 20.26 17.23
C MET A 1 -3.06 18.96 17.55
N LYS A 2 -4.36 19.01 17.88
CA LYS A 2 -5.18 17.82 18.23
C LYS A 2 -5.03 16.57 17.35
N LEU A 3 -4.93 16.69 16.02
CA LEU A 3 -4.78 15.51 15.15
C LEU A 3 -3.52 14.69 15.47
N TRP A 4 -2.38 15.35 15.63
CA TRP A 4 -1.11 14.69 15.92
C TRP A 4 -1.04 14.18 17.35
N GLU A 5 -1.57 14.95 18.31
CA GLU A 5 -1.67 14.52 19.70
C GLU A 5 -2.50 13.24 19.84
N ASN A 6 -3.63 13.16 19.13
CA ASN A 6 -4.51 11.99 19.17
C ASN A 6 -3.89 10.75 18.50
N ALA A 7 -3.12 10.93 17.43
CA ALA A 7 -2.50 9.83 16.69
C ALA A 7 -1.09 9.47 17.21
N TRP A 8 -0.56 10.19 18.21
CA TRP A 8 0.84 10.10 18.60
C TRP A 8 1.22 8.70 19.10
N GLU A 9 0.35 8.08 19.89
CA GLU A 9 0.53 6.70 20.40
C GLU A 9 0.56 5.66 19.27
N GLU A 10 -0.24 5.87 18.21
CA GLU A 10 -0.25 4.98 17.04
C GLU A 10 0.96 5.22 16.13
N PHE A 11 1.45 6.46 16.07
CA PHE A 11 2.60 6.84 15.24
C PHE A 11 3.95 6.48 15.87
N THR A 12 4.10 6.59 17.19
CA THR A 12 5.40 6.37 17.86
C THR A 12 6.04 5.00 17.58
N PRO A 13 5.30 3.87 17.54
CA PRO A 13 5.84 2.57 17.15
C PRO A 13 6.52 2.57 15.77
N PHE A 14 6.01 3.37 14.83
CA PHE A 14 6.60 3.47 13.49
C PHE A 14 8.04 3.99 13.52
N LEU A 15 8.37 4.87 14.49
CA LEU A 15 9.72 5.41 14.63
C LEU A 15 10.74 4.37 15.09
N ARG A 16 10.31 3.23 15.65
CA ARG A 16 11.21 2.14 16.06
C ARG A 16 11.74 1.31 14.90
N PHE A 17 11.13 1.40 13.72
CA PHE A 17 11.57 0.65 12.55
C PHE A 17 12.88 1.19 11.96
N ASP A 18 13.63 0.30 11.32
CA ASP A 18 14.82 0.67 10.56
C ASP A 18 14.51 1.72 9.47
N THR A 19 15.52 2.53 9.14
CA THR A 19 15.40 3.58 8.12
C THR A 19 14.88 3.07 6.77
N GLU A 20 15.25 1.85 6.37
CA GLU A 20 14.82 1.24 5.11
C GLU A 20 13.33 0.88 5.12
N ILE A 21 12.82 0.36 6.24
CA ILE A 21 11.39 0.10 6.45
C ILE A 21 10.62 1.42 6.44
N ARG A 22 11.07 2.40 7.23
CA ARG A 22 10.40 3.71 7.31
C ARG A 22 10.33 4.39 5.96
N ARG A 23 11.41 4.31 5.17
CA ARG A 23 11.46 4.92 3.83
C ARG A 23 10.40 4.34 2.89
N ILE A 24 10.19 3.02 2.90
CA ILE A 24 9.17 2.40 2.04
C ILE A 24 7.76 2.74 2.52
N VAL A 25 7.50 2.67 3.83
CA VAL A 25 6.17 2.94 4.40
C VAL A 25 5.77 4.41 4.26
N CYS A 26 6.69 5.35 4.50
CA CYS A 26 6.44 6.78 4.33
C CYS A 26 6.31 7.21 2.86
N THR A 27 6.62 6.35 1.88
CA THR A 27 6.33 6.70 0.49
C THR A 27 4.83 6.57 0.24
N THR A 28 4.12 7.68 0.28
CA THR A 28 2.67 7.71 0.03
C THR A 28 2.35 7.36 -1.43
N ASN A 29 3.33 7.47 -2.35
CA ASN A 29 3.21 7.18 -3.78
C ASN A 29 2.47 5.87 -4.10
N ALA A 30 2.72 4.79 -3.35
CA ALA A 30 2.07 3.51 -3.61
C ALA A 30 0.55 3.61 -3.42
N ILE A 31 0.10 4.09 -2.26
CA ILE A 31 -1.33 4.23 -1.93
C ILE A 31 -1.97 5.35 -2.75
N GLU A 32 -1.27 6.48 -2.92
CA GLU A 32 -1.76 7.62 -3.69
C GLU A 32 -1.96 7.27 -5.17
N SER A 33 -1.05 6.51 -5.78
CA SER A 33 -1.18 6.09 -7.18
C SER A 33 -2.41 5.22 -7.42
N VAL A 34 -2.73 4.33 -6.48
CA VAL A 34 -3.95 3.51 -6.49
C VAL A 34 -5.17 4.40 -6.31
N ASN A 35 -5.17 5.25 -5.28
CA ASN A 35 -6.27 6.17 -4.99
C ASN A 35 -6.56 7.13 -6.15
N ALA A 36 -5.53 7.63 -6.84
CA ALA A 36 -5.69 8.50 -8.00
C ALA A 36 -6.40 7.77 -9.16
N ARG A 37 -6.09 6.50 -9.40
CA ARG A 37 -6.77 5.69 -10.43
C ARG A 37 -8.21 5.37 -10.05
N ILE A 38 -8.46 5.00 -8.79
CA ILE A 38 -9.81 4.76 -8.29
C ILE A 38 -10.65 6.03 -8.44
N ARG A 39 -10.16 7.19 -7.97
CA ARG A 39 -10.84 8.48 -8.11
C ARG A 39 -11.16 8.82 -9.57
N ARG A 40 -10.23 8.57 -10.50
CA ARG A 40 -10.47 8.78 -11.93
C ARG A 40 -11.57 7.85 -12.46
N ALA A 41 -11.52 6.57 -12.11
CA ALA A 41 -12.49 5.58 -12.57
C ALA A 41 -13.90 5.87 -12.05
N VAL A 42 -14.06 6.26 -10.79
CA VAL A 42 -15.38 6.53 -10.21
C VAL A 42 -15.96 7.89 -10.61
N LYS A 43 -15.14 8.83 -11.10
CA LYS A 43 -15.61 10.14 -11.57
C LYS A 43 -16.26 10.07 -12.96
N ALA A 44 -15.86 9.11 -13.81
CA ALA A 44 -16.35 9.01 -15.18
C ALA A 44 -17.86 8.70 -15.31
N PRO A 45 -18.46 7.81 -14.49
CA PRO A 45 -19.88 7.43 -14.66
C PRO A 45 -20.90 8.44 -14.13
N GLY A 46 -20.51 9.42 -13.31
CA GLY A 46 -21.41 10.39 -12.67
C GLY A 46 -22.27 9.82 -11.54
N HIS A 47 -23.06 8.79 -11.82
CA HIS A 47 -23.88 8.05 -10.84
C HIS A 47 -23.81 6.53 -11.10
N PHE A 48 -23.90 5.73 -10.04
CA PHE A 48 -23.94 4.28 -10.12
C PHE A 48 -25.36 3.76 -9.83
N PRO A 49 -25.92 2.88 -10.69
CA PRO A 49 -27.29 2.39 -10.55
C PRO A 49 -27.52 1.52 -9.31
N ASN A 50 -26.46 0.92 -8.76
CA ASN A 50 -26.47 0.19 -7.50
C ASN A 50 -25.03 0.04 -6.95
N GLU A 51 -24.92 -0.50 -5.74
CA GLU A 51 -23.63 -0.74 -5.06
C GLU A 51 -22.74 -1.71 -5.85
N GLN A 52 -23.29 -2.76 -6.45
CA GLN A 52 -22.52 -3.73 -7.22
C GLN A 52 -21.83 -3.11 -8.43
N ALA A 53 -22.49 -2.16 -9.11
CA ALA A 53 -21.90 -1.42 -10.23
C ALA A 53 -20.71 -0.56 -9.77
N ALA A 54 -20.84 0.10 -8.61
CA ALA A 54 -19.74 0.87 -8.01
C ALA A 54 -18.56 -0.05 -7.64
N LEU A 55 -18.84 -1.18 -6.98
CA LEU A 55 -17.81 -2.17 -6.60
C LEU A 55 -17.09 -2.73 -7.83
N LYS A 56 -17.84 -3.08 -8.89
CA LYS A 56 -17.27 -3.57 -10.16
C LYS A 56 -16.38 -2.52 -10.81
N CYS A 57 -16.75 -1.24 -10.77
CA CYS A 57 -15.92 -0.14 -11.29
C CYS A 57 -14.57 -0.06 -10.55
N VAL A 58 -14.59 -0.09 -9.21
CA VAL A 58 -13.36 -0.09 -8.39
C VAL A 58 -12.52 -1.33 -8.66
N TYR A 59 -13.14 -2.51 -8.71
CA TYR A 59 -12.45 -3.78 -9.01
C TYR A 59 -11.72 -3.70 -10.36
N MET A 60 -12.40 -3.27 -11.42
CA MET A 60 -11.79 -3.13 -12.75
C MET A 60 -10.65 -2.10 -12.75
N ALA A 61 -10.81 -0.99 -12.02
CA ALA A 61 -9.76 0.02 -11.88
C ALA A 61 -8.50 -0.57 -11.21
N ILE A 62 -8.67 -1.40 -10.18
CA ILE A 62 -7.56 -2.08 -9.49
C ILE A 62 -6.94 -3.13 -10.39
N MET A 63 -7.72 -4.01 -11.02
CA MET A 63 -7.18 -5.07 -11.90
C MET A 63 -6.41 -4.50 -13.09
N SER A 64 -6.80 -3.32 -13.58
CA SER A 64 -6.07 -2.63 -14.66
C SER A 64 -4.67 -2.10 -14.25
N LEU A 65 -4.32 -2.07 -12.96
CA LEU A 65 -2.99 -1.65 -12.49
C LEU A 65 -1.89 -2.63 -12.90
N ASP A 66 -2.22 -3.92 -12.91
CA ASP A 66 -1.31 -5.00 -13.26
C ASP A 66 -2.02 -6.06 -14.11
N PRO A 67 -2.39 -5.74 -15.36
CA PRO A 67 -3.19 -6.62 -16.20
C PRO A 67 -2.47 -7.92 -16.58
N THR A 68 -1.14 -7.98 -16.40
CA THR A 68 -0.32 -9.17 -16.71
C THR A 68 0.12 -9.93 -15.46
N GLY A 69 -0.15 -9.39 -14.25
CA GLY A 69 0.34 -9.96 -12.98
C GLY A 69 1.86 -9.89 -12.80
N LYS A 70 2.57 -9.08 -13.60
CA LYS A 70 4.04 -8.98 -13.61
C LYS A 70 4.56 -7.73 -12.91
N GLY A 71 3.69 -7.00 -12.22
CA GLY A 71 4.01 -5.75 -11.52
C GLY A 71 5.08 -5.89 -10.44
N GLN A 72 5.29 -7.10 -9.91
CA GLN A 72 6.35 -7.41 -8.92
C GLN A 72 7.75 -7.04 -9.40
N ALA A 73 8.03 -7.11 -10.70
CA ALA A 73 9.33 -6.73 -11.28
C ALA A 73 9.68 -5.24 -11.05
N ARG A 74 8.69 -4.41 -10.69
CA ARG A 74 8.86 -2.98 -10.37
C ARG A 74 9.28 -2.74 -8.92
N TRP A 75 9.28 -3.74 -8.05
CA TRP A 75 9.56 -3.62 -6.61
C TRP A 75 11.06 -3.57 -6.27
N LYS A 76 11.89 -2.96 -7.12
CA LYS A 76 13.36 -2.95 -6.98
C LYS A 76 13.85 -2.37 -5.64
N ARG A 77 13.09 -1.44 -5.04
CA ARG A 77 13.42 -0.78 -3.77
C ARG A 77 13.06 -1.60 -2.52
N TRP A 78 12.33 -2.71 -2.67
CA TRP A 78 11.86 -3.51 -1.54
C TRP A 78 12.92 -4.44 -0.96
N LYS A 79 13.98 -4.80 -1.72
CA LYS A 79 14.98 -5.78 -1.26
C LYS A 79 15.62 -5.39 0.08
N THR A 80 16.08 -4.14 0.21
CA THR A 80 16.72 -3.67 1.46
C THR A 80 15.74 -3.62 2.62
N ALA A 81 14.51 -3.14 2.38
CA ALA A 81 13.46 -3.12 3.37
C ALA A 81 13.06 -4.54 3.82
N LEU A 82 12.99 -5.50 2.89
CA LEU A 82 12.70 -6.90 3.20
C LEU A 82 13.77 -7.53 4.09
N ASN A 83 15.05 -7.23 3.87
CA ASN A 83 16.11 -7.68 4.76
C ASN A 83 15.98 -7.05 6.16
N ALA A 84 15.67 -5.76 6.25
CA ALA A 84 15.43 -5.09 7.52
C ALA A 84 14.20 -5.66 8.26
N PHE A 85 13.14 -6.04 7.52
CA PHE A 85 11.99 -6.72 8.09
C PHE A 85 12.35 -8.11 8.61
N ASP A 86 13.19 -8.87 7.92
CA ASP A 86 13.62 -10.20 8.35
C ASP A 86 14.41 -10.14 9.67
N ILE A 87 15.26 -9.11 9.83
CA ILE A 87 15.98 -8.86 11.10
C ILE A 87 15.02 -8.41 12.21
N THR A 88 14.10 -7.50 11.91
CA THR A 88 13.17 -6.93 12.91
C THR A 88 12.14 -7.95 13.37
N PHE A 89 11.74 -8.87 12.49
CA PHE A 89 10.72 -9.89 12.71
C PHE A 89 11.28 -11.27 12.43
N ASP A 90 12.36 -11.62 13.14
CA ASP A 90 13.06 -12.89 12.95
C ASP A 90 12.10 -14.09 13.00
N GLY A 91 12.34 -15.06 12.13
CA GLY A 91 11.53 -16.26 11.96
C GLY A 91 10.13 -16.06 11.35
N ARG A 92 9.65 -14.82 11.10
CA ARG A 92 8.31 -14.60 10.52
C ARG A 92 8.27 -14.61 9.00
N LEU A 93 9.30 -14.06 8.34
CA LEU A 93 9.36 -14.00 6.88
C LEU A 93 10.17 -15.14 6.27
N SER A 94 11.23 -15.57 6.96
CA SER A 94 12.06 -16.71 6.59
C SER A 94 11.33 -18.06 6.69
N ALA A 95 10.40 -18.24 7.63
CA ALA A 95 9.59 -19.45 7.76
C ALA A 95 8.67 -19.72 6.55
N ALA A 96 8.30 -18.68 5.79
CA ALA A 96 7.49 -18.82 4.58
C ALA A 96 8.31 -19.19 3.32
N ARG A 97 9.65 -19.27 3.43
CA ARG A 97 10.57 -19.59 2.32
C ARG A 97 11.17 -21.01 2.39
N GLN A 98 10.87 -21.76 3.45
CA GLN A 98 11.21 -23.18 3.61
C GLN A 98 10.06 -24.05 3.09
#